data_AF-R9GUI5-F1
#
_entry.id   AF-R9GUI5-F1
#
_cell.length_a   1.000
_cell.length_b   1.000
_cell.length_c   1.000
_cell.angle_alpha   90.00
_cell.angle_beta   90.00
_cell.angle_gamma   90.00
#
_symmetry.space_group_name_H-M   'P 1'
#
loop_
_entity.id
_entity.type
_entity.pdbx_description
1 polymer ?
#
loop_
_entity_poly.entity_id
_entity_poly.type
_entity_poly.pdbx_seq_one_letter_code
_entity_poly.pdbx_strand_id
1 'polypeptide(L)'
;MIRKDFIEAEIQKLGQILAKILGLKNDGNVDDGIDLAFQALSDTFGLTKEYLETSGVEDFQLFLKTNSYSAEKLNLLAQLMFETVYPFQEEKETILILHKTAAILNLLETEHHQQSFENIARREQITNFLNNLQYE
;
A
#
# COMPACT_ATOMS: atom_id res chain seq x y z
N MET A 1 -14.98 -24.58 -1.75
CA MET A 1 -15.55 -23.81 -2.88
C MET A 1 -15.89 -22.41 -2.41
N ILE A 2 -17.02 -22.18 -1.72
CA ILE A 2 -17.53 -20.84 -1.36
C ILE A 2 -16.48 -19.85 -0.79
N ARG A 3 -15.65 -20.27 0.18
CA ARG A 3 -14.64 -19.37 0.80
C ARG A 3 -13.49 -18.99 -0.13
N LYS A 4 -13.06 -19.92 -0.98
CA LYS A 4 -11.97 -19.69 -1.94
C LYS A 4 -12.44 -18.74 -3.03
N ASP A 5 -13.64 -18.99 -3.55
CA ASP A 5 -14.26 -18.19 -4.60
C ASP A 5 -14.50 -16.74 -4.12
N PHE A 6 -14.84 -16.56 -2.84
CA PHE A 6 -15.01 -15.24 -2.22
C PHE A 6 -13.68 -14.45 -2.13
N ILE A 7 -12.60 -15.11 -1.70
CA ILE A 7 -11.26 -14.48 -1.60
C ILE A 7 -10.77 -14.08 -2.99
N GLU A 8 -10.95 -14.94 -4.00
CA GLU A 8 -10.55 -14.66 -5.37
C GLU A 8 -11.34 -13.48 -5.96
N ALA A 9 -12.65 -13.43 -5.73
CA ALA A 9 -13.48 -12.30 -6.15
C ALA A 9 -13.06 -10.98 -5.49
N GLU A 10 -12.67 -11.02 -4.21
CA GLU A 10 -12.18 -9.85 -3.49
C GLU A 10 -10.83 -9.34 -4.05
N ILE A 11 -9.89 -10.25 -4.32
CA ILE A 11 -8.61 -9.93 -4.96
C ILE A 11 -8.83 -9.32 -6.35
N GLN A 12 -9.72 -9.90 -7.16
CA GLN A 12 -10.07 -9.36 -8.47
C GLN A 12 -10.67 -7.95 -8.38
N LYS A 13 -11.59 -7.73 -7.42
CA LYS A 13 -12.18 -6.41 -7.18
C LYS A 13 -11.13 -5.38 -6.80
N LEU A 14 -10.20 -5.73 -5.90
CA LEU A 14 -9.08 -4.87 -5.52
C LEU A 14 -8.17 -4.54 -6.71
N GLY A 15 -7.87 -5.52 -7.57
CA GLY A 15 -7.11 -5.29 -8.79
C GLY A 15 -7.79 -4.31 -9.76
N GLN A 16 -9.12 -4.42 -9.92
CA GLN A 16 -9.90 -3.48 -10.73
C GLN A 16 -9.90 -2.06 -10.14
N ILE A 17 -10.00 -1.93 -8.83
CA ILE A 17 -9.93 -0.64 -8.14
C ILE A 17 -8.55 -0.01 -8.34
N LEU A 18 -7.47 -0.79 -8.18
CA LEU A 18 -6.11 -0.30 -8.42
C LEU A 18 -5.92 0.17 -9.86
N ALA A 19 -6.39 -0.59 -10.85
CA ALA A 19 -6.34 -0.18 -12.25
C ALA A 19 -7.08 1.15 -12.49
N LYS A 20 -8.23 1.35 -11.82
CA LYS A 20 -8.99 2.60 -11.90
C LYS A 20 -8.23 3.77 -11.26
N ILE A 21 -7.59 3.56 -10.10
CA ILE A 21 -6.74 4.57 -9.44
C ILE A 21 -5.62 5.01 -10.38
N LEU A 22 -4.90 4.06 -10.98
CA LEU A 22 -3.82 4.36 -11.93
C LEU A 22 -4.32 5.09 -13.17
N GLY A 23 -5.49 4.71 -13.70
CA GLY A 23 -6.14 5.41 -14.81
C GLY A 23 -6.42 6.88 -14.49
N LEU A 24 -7.05 7.15 -13.34
CA LEU A 24 -7.35 8.52 -12.89
C LEU A 24 -6.07 9.37 -12.78
N LYS A 25 -5.02 8.83 -12.17
CA LYS A 25 -3.74 9.54 -12.01
C LYS A 25 -3.06 9.82 -13.35
N ASN A 26 -3.11 8.87 -14.29
CA ASN A 26 -2.57 9.05 -15.64
C ASN A 26 -3.35 10.08 -16.46
N ASP A 27 -4.65 10.20 -16.23
CA ASP A 27 -5.51 11.21 -16.88
C ASP A 27 -5.37 12.62 -16.25
N GLY A 28 -4.51 12.77 -15.24
CA GLY A 28 -4.27 14.03 -14.52
C GLY A 28 -5.20 14.27 -13.33
N ASN A 29 -6.13 13.36 -13.05
CA ASN A 29 -7.04 13.42 -11.89
C ASN A 29 -6.37 12.80 -10.66
N VAL A 30 -5.26 13.40 -10.22
CA VAL A 30 -4.40 12.84 -9.18
C VAL A 30 -5.13 12.76 -7.83
N ASP A 31 -5.82 13.83 -7.43
CA ASP A 31 -6.55 13.89 -6.15
C ASP A 31 -7.66 12.84 -6.09
N ASP A 32 -8.45 12.69 -7.16
CA ASP A 32 -9.48 11.65 -7.26
C ASP A 32 -8.89 10.23 -7.13
N GLY A 33 -7.69 10.02 -7.69
CA GLY A 33 -6.96 8.76 -7.57
C GLY A 33 -6.52 8.49 -6.14
N ILE A 34 -6.01 9.51 -5.43
CA ILE A 34 -5.59 9.43 -4.03
C ILE A 34 -6.79 9.17 -3.12
N ASP A 35 -7.89 9.90 -3.31
CA ASP A 35 -9.12 9.73 -2.54
C ASP A 35 -9.70 8.32 -2.72
N LEU A 36 -9.70 7.81 -3.95
CA LEU A 36 -10.13 6.43 -4.23
C LEU A 36 -9.20 5.39 -3.58
N ALA A 37 -7.90 5.65 -3.52
CA ALA A 37 -6.95 4.77 -2.84
C ALA A 37 -7.21 4.71 -1.33
N PHE A 38 -7.41 5.86 -0.67
CA PHE A 38 -7.77 5.90 0.75
C PHE A 38 -9.13 5.24 1.01
N GLN A 39 -10.12 5.45 0.15
CA GLN A 39 -11.43 4.79 0.25
C GLN A 39 -11.28 3.27 0.14
N ALA A 40 -10.48 2.77 -0.79
CA ALA A 40 -10.24 1.34 -0.97
C ALA A 40 -9.56 0.69 0.25
N LEU A 41 -8.58 1.41 0.84
CA LEU A 41 -7.90 1.00 2.06
C LEU A 41 -8.86 0.91 3.25
N SER A 42 -9.72 1.92 3.40
CA SER A 42 -10.74 1.95 4.44
C SER A 42 -11.76 0.81 4.27
N ASP A 43 -12.34 0.66 3.08
CA ASP A 43 -13.42 -0.30 2.84
C ASP A 43 -12.98 -1.76 2.91
N THR A 44 -11.73 -2.05 2.51
CA THR A 44 -11.28 -3.44 2.36
C THR A 44 -10.38 -3.90 3.51
N PHE A 45 -9.61 -2.98 4.10
CA PHE A 45 -8.66 -3.29 5.15
C PHE A 45 -9.02 -2.64 6.48
N GLY A 46 -10.01 -1.75 6.53
CA GLY A 46 -10.32 -0.98 7.75
C GLY A 46 -9.24 0.04 8.09
N LEU A 47 -8.39 0.41 7.14
CA LEU A 47 -7.29 1.36 7.31
C LEU A 47 -7.74 2.76 6.91
N THR A 48 -8.11 3.57 7.89
CA THR A 48 -8.48 4.97 7.65
C THR A 48 -7.24 5.82 7.36
N LYS A 49 -7.44 6.94 6.65
CA LYS A 49 -6.40 7.94 6.41
C LYS A 49 -5.76 8.41 7.73
N GLU A 50 -6.58 8.77 8.71
CA GLU A 50 -6.12 9.18 10.04
C GLU A 50 -5.23 8.11 10.71
N TYR A 51 -5.61 6.84 10.67
CA TYR A 51 -4.78 5.77 11.24
C TYR A 51 -3.45 5.66 10.49
N LEU A 52 -3.44 5.74 9.16
CA LEU A 52 -2.22 5.66 8.35
C LEU A 52 -1.28 6.85 8.59
N GLU A 53 -1.81 8.03 8.88
CA GLU A 53 -1.04 9.27 9.10
C GLU A 53 -0.57 9.45 10.55
N THR A 54 -1.18 8.75 11.52
CA THR A 54 -0.89 8.97 12.95
C THR A 54 -0.30 7.77 13.69
N SER A 55 -0.64 6.54 13.32
CA SER A 55 -0.17 5.33 14.02
C SER A 55 1.32 5.06 13.79
N GLY A 56 2.00 4.44 14.76
CA GLY A 56 3.39 4.02 14.58
C GLY A 56 3.54 2.90 13.55
N VAL A 57 4.76 2.72 13.02
CA VAL A 57 5.08 1.58 12.13
C VAL A 57 4.94 0.25 12.88
N GLU A 58 5.26 0.22 14.17
CA GLU A 58 5.13 -0.99 15.01
C GLU A 58 3.67 -1.40 15.20
N ASP A 59 2.78 -0.44 15.48
CA ASP A 59 1.34 -0.70 15.58
C ASP A 59 0.77 -1.24 14.27
N PHE A 60 1.23 -0.69 13.14
CA PHE A 60 0.85 -1.15 11.81
C PHE A 60 1.36 -2.58 11.54
N GLN A 61 2.59 -2.90 11.92
CA GLN A 61 3.12 -4.27 11.79
C GLN A 61 2.34 -5.27 12.65
N LEU A 62 1.92 -4.87 13.85
CA LEU A 62 1.04 -5.70 14.68
C LEU A 62 -0.32 -5.92 14.00
N PHE A 63 -0.92 -4.86 13.45
CA PHE A 63 -2.15 -4.94 12.67
C PHE A 63 -2.03 -5.95 11.51
N LEU A 64 -0.93 -5.94 10.75
CA LEU A 64 -0.71 -6.90 9.65
C LEU A 64 -0.65 -8.34 10.16
N LYS A 65 0.08 -8.58 11.26
CA LYS A 65 0.19 -9.92 11.87
C LYS A 65 -1.16 -10.45 12.34
N THR A 66 -1.94 -9.61 13.02
CA THR A 66 -3.26 -9.99 13.53
C THR A 66 -4.23 -10.36 12.42
N ASN A 67 -4.19 -9.66 11.28
CA ASN A 67 -5.12 -9.93 10.17
C ASN A 67 -4.69 -11.10 9.26
N SER A 68 -3.42 -11.50 9.29
CA SER A 68 -2.91 -12.69 8.57
C SER A 68 -3.34 -12.73 7.09
N TYR A 69 -3.17 -11.61 6.37
CA TYR A 69 -3.51 -11.49 4.96
C TYR A 69 -2.68 -12.45 4.07
N SER A 70 -3.25 -12.87 2.94
CA SER A 70 -2.49 -13.64 1.94
C SER A 70 -1.47 -12.75 1.22
N ALA A 71 -0.50 -13.37 0.57
CA ALA A 71 0.54 -12.65 -0.19
C ALA A 71 -0.07 -11.75 -1.28
N GLU A 72 -1.12 -12.19 -1.98
CA GLU A 72 -1.79 -11.40 -3.01
C GLU A 72 -2.49 -10.18 -2.42
N LYS A 73 -3.13 -10.34 -1.26
CA LYS A 73 -3.80 -9.23 -0.56
C LYS A 73 -2.79 -8.22 -0.01
N LEU A 74 -1.68 -8.69 0.55
CA LEU A 74 -0.56 -7.85 0.99
C LEU A 74 0.07 -7.09 -0.19
N ASN A 75 0.21 -7.73 -1.34
CA ASN A 75 0.72 -7.08 -2.55
C ASN A 75 -0.18 -5.92 -2.98
N LEU A 76 -1.50 -6.14 -3.04
CA LEU A 76 -2.47 -5.10 -3.37
C LEU A 76 -2.50 -3.99 -2.31
N LEU A 77 -2.40 -4.34 -1.02
CA LEU A 77 -2.29 -3.37 0.06
C LEU A 77 -1.07 -2.45 -0.11
N ALA A 78 0.10 -3.02 -0.44
CA ALA A 78 1.31 -2.24 -0.69
C ALA A 78 1.15 -1.28 -1.87
N GLN A 79 0.52 -1.72 -2.97
CA GLN A 79 0.28 -0.84 -4.12
C GLN A 79 -0.68 0.29 -3.76
N LEU A 80 -1.80 -0.01 -3.08
CA LEU A 80 -2.75 1.01 -2.67
C LEU A 80 -2.11 2.05 -1.72
N MET A 81 -1.35 1.60 -0.71
CA MET A 81 -0.64 2.51 0.21
C MET A 81 0.44 3.34 -0.46
N PHE A 82 1.08 2.82 -1.52
CA PHE A 82 2.00 3.62 -2.30
C PHE A 82 1.25 4.70 -3.09
N GLU A 83 0.13 4.34 -3.74
CA GLU A 83 -0.62 5.27 -4.57
C GLU A 83 -1.26 6.43 -3.80
N THR A 84 -1.51 6.28 -2.50
CA THR A 84 -2.05 7.37 -1.65
C THR A 84 -1.08 8.53 -1.46
N VAL A 85 0.22 8.30 -1.63
CA VAL A 85 1.27 9.30 -1.36
C VAL A 85 2.17 9.56 -2.56
N TYR A 86 1.94 8.89 -3.69
CA TYR A 86 2.71 9.12 -4.91
C TYR A 86 2.04 10.19 -5.79
N PRO A 87 2.76 11.21 -6.31
CA PRO A 87 4.18 11.45 -6.15
C PRO A 87 4.55 11.92 -4.73
N PHE A 88 5.71 11.48 -4.23
CA PHE A 88 6.11 11.71 -2.84
C PHE A 88 6.38 13.19 -2.54
N GLN A 89 5.98 13.59 -1.34
CA GLN A 89 6.24 14.92 -0.76
C GLN A 89 6.94 14.75 0.58
N GLU A 90 7.74 15.73 0.99
CA GLU A 90 8.53 15.71 2.23
C GLU A 90 7.68 16.07 3.46
N GLU A 91 6.58 15.35 3.60
CA GLU A 91 5.62 15.48 4.69
C GLU A 91 5.77 14.31 5.64
N LYS A 92 5.55 14.56 6.94
CA LYS A 92 5.68 13.55 7.99
C LYS A 92 4.76 12.36 7.72
N GLU A 93 3.56 12.64 7.25
CA GLU A 93 2.50 11.70 6.88
C GLU A 93 2.96 10.81 5.73
N THR A 94 3.53 11.41 4.67
CA THR A 94 4.10 10.68 3.53
C THR A 94 5.21 9.74 3.99
N ILE A 95 6.19 10.23 4.76
CA ILE A 95 7.31 9.43 5.27
C ILE A 95 6.80 8.24 6.09
N LEU A 96 5.82 8.46 6.96
CA LEU A 96 5.23 7.42 7.80
C LEU A 96 4.50 6.36 6.98
N ILE A 97 3.71 6.76 5.98
CA ILE A 97 3.04 5.83 5.07
C ILE A 97 4.07 5.04 4.26
N LEU A 98 5.15 5.66 3.78
CA LEU A 98 6.20 4.96 3.04
C LEU A 98 6.94 3.92 3.89
N HIS A 99 7.22 4.20 5.16
CA HIS A 99 7.77 3.19 6.09
C HIS A 99 6.81 2.01 6.29
N LYS A 100 5.50 2.26 6.39
CA LYS A 100 4.49 1.20 6.50
C LYS A 100 4.38 0.38 5.20
N THR A 101 4.42 1.04 4.05
CA THR A 101 4.48 0.39 2.73
C THR A 101 5.71 -0.50 2.62
N ALA A 102 6.89 -0.01 3.03
CA ALA A 102 8.12 -0.79 3.06
C ALA A 102 8.02 -2.01 4.00
N ALA A 103 7.32 -1.89 5.14
CA ALA A 103 7.09 -3.01 6.04
C ALA A 103 6.25 -4.13 5.38
N ILE A 104 5.25 -3.80 4.56
CA ILE A 104 4.48 -4.79 3.80
C ILE A 104 5.35 -5.47 2.74
N LEU A 105 6.14 -4.68 2.00
CA LEU A 105 7.04 -5.22 0.98
C LEU A 105 8.07 -6.18 1.61
N ASN A 106 8.59 -5.83 2.78
CA ASN A 106 9.50 -6.70 3.53
C ASN A 106 8.79 -8.00 3.96
N LEU A 107 7.56 -7.91 4.47
CA LEU A 107 6.78 -9.08 4.86
C LEU A 107 6.52 -10.04 3.69
N LEU A 108 6.21 -9.50 2.51
CA LEU A 108 6.03 -10.28 1.28
C LEU A 108 7.29 -11.07 0.91
N GLU A 109 8.45 -10.44 1.04
CA GLU A 109 9.74 -11.05 0.70
C GLU A 109 10.17 -12.09 1.75
N THR A 110 10.10 -11.74 3.04
CA THR A 110 10.68 -12.57 4.11
C THR A 110 9.80 -13.73 4.51
N GLU A 111 8.48 -13.52 4.63
CA GLU A 111 7.54 -14.54 5.14
C GLU A 111 6.80 -15.27 4.01
N HIS A 112 6.49 -14.57 2.92
CA HIS A 112 5.76 -15.16 1.79
C HIS A 112 6.66 -15.54 0.61
N HIS A 113 7.95 -15.20 0.65
CA HIS A 113 8.92 -15.46 -0.42
C HIS A 113 8.43 -14.98 -1.80
N GLN A 114 7.65 -13.90 -1.81
CA GLN A 114 7.06 -13.32 -3.01
C GLN A 114 7.73 -11.98 -3.33
N GLN A 115 8.35 -11.92 -4.51
CA GLN A 115 8.96 -10.70 -5.03
C GLN A 115 8.53 -10.51 -6.49
N SER A 116 8.10 -9.30 -6.81
CA SER A 116 7.75 -8.89 -8.18
C SER A 116 8.67 -7.75 -8.62
N PHE A 117 8.84 -7.58 -9.93
CA PHE A 117 9.58 -6.44 -10.48
C PHE A 117 8.99 -5.11 -10.01
N GLU A 118 7.66 -5.04 -9.89
CA GLU A 118 6.98 -3.85 -9.39
C GLU A 118 7.34 -3.56 -7.93
N ASN A 119 7.35 -4.58 -7.06
CA ASN A 119 7.69 -4.42 -5.65
C ASN A 119 9.15 -4.02 -5.45
N ILE A 120 10.05 -4.54 -6.28
CA ILE A 120 11.46 -4.12 -6.30
C ILE A 120 11.55 -2.64 -6.68
N ALA A 121 10.94 -2.24 -7.80
CA ALA A 121 10.99 -0.85 -8.28
C ALA A 121 10.38 0.13 -7.26
N ARG A 122 9.25 -0.21 -6.63
CA ARG A 122 8.63 0.63 -5.59
C ARG A 122 9.50 0.71 -4.34
N ARG A 123 10.14 -0.38 -3.92
CA ARG A 123 11.07 -0.36 -2.79
C ARG A 123 12.28 0.52 -3.07
N GLU A 124 12.83 0.47 -4.28
CA GLU A 124 13.92 1.35 -4.70
C GLU A 124 13.49 2.81 -4.64
N GLN A 125 12.30 3.15 -5.15
CA GLN A 125 11.75 4.50 -5.07
C GLN A 125 11.60 4.99 -3.62
N ILE A 126 11.01 4.16 -2.75
CA ILE A 126 10.86 4.46 -1.32
C ILE A 126 12.23 4.68 -0.67
N THR A 127 13.17 3.76 -0.89
CA THR A 127 14.51 3.82 -0.30
C THR A 127 15.27 5.06 -0.74
N ASN A 128 15.22 5.38 -2.04
CA ASN A 128 15.89 6.55 -2.59
C ASN A 128 15.32 7.84 -2.00
N PHE A 129 13.99 7.95 -1.91
CA PHE A 129 13.34 9.10 -1.31
C PHE A 129 13.72 9.26 0.18
N LEU A 130 13.58 8.19 0.97
CA LEU A 130 13.87 8.24 2.41
C LEU A 130 15.36 8.48 2.72
N ASN A 131 16.28 8.00 1.88
CA ASN A 131 17.70 8.25 2.06
C ASN A 131 18.07 9.70 1.74
N ASN A 132 17.46 10.31 0.72
CA ASN A 132 17.73 11.70 0.37
C ASN A 132 17.35 12.66 1.52
N LEU A 133 16.28 12.36 2.25
CA LEU A 133 15.87 13.11 3.45
C LEU A 133 16.87 13.05 4.61
N GLN A 134 17.79 12.08 4.63
CA GLN A 134 18.80 11.96 5.69
C GLN A 134 20.04 12.83 5.44
N TYR A 135 20.15 13.42 4.25
CA TYR A 135 21.32 14.21 3.82
C TYR A 135 21.03 15.72 3.70
N GLU A 136 19.84 16.17 4.12
CA GLU A 136 19.46 17.58 4.27
C GLU A 136 19.43 18.01 5.74
#